data_AF-A0A366ZLP7-F1
#
_entry.id   AF-A0A366ZLP7-F1
#
_cell.length_a   1.000
_cell.length_b   1.000
_cell.length_c   1.000
_cell.angle_alpha   90.00
_cell.angle_beta   90.00
_cell.angle_gamma   90.00
#
_symmetry.space_group_name_H-M   'P 1'
#
loop_
_entity.id
_entity.type
_entity.pdbx_description
1 polymer ?
#
loop_
_entity_poly.entity_id
_entity_poly.type
_entity_poly.pdbx_seq_one_letter_code
_entity_poly.pdbx_strand_id
1 'polypeptide(L)' 'MSESNPHTERTTEKDPSDWVTGDEPATGAQKSYLNTLAREAGEEVPEDITKADASRKIDELQQETGRGQ' A
#
# COMPACT_ATOMS: atom_id res chain seq x y z
N MET A 1 -1.17 27.18 -42.35
CA MET A 1 -1.43 27.81 -41.04
C MET A 1 -1.48 26.70 -40.02
N SER A 2 -0.63 26.81 -39.01
CA SER A 2 -0.43 25.88 -37.92
C SER A 2 -1.68 25.75 -37.07
N GLU A 3 -2.04 24.54 -36.65
CA GLU A 3 -2.67 24.32 -35.35
C GLU A 3 -2.04 23.08 -34.71
N SER A 4 -0.91 23.32 -34.05
CA SER A 4 -0.37 22.41 -33.04
C SER A 4 -1.25 22.53 -31.80
N ASN A 5 -1.88 21.46 -31.35
CA ASN A 5 -2.49 21.39 -30.03
C ASN A 5 -1.68 20.46 -29.12
N PRO A 6 -0.72 20.97 -28.33
CA PRO A 6 -0.05 20.20 -27.30
C PRO A 6 -0.84 20.36 -25.99
N HIS A 7 -1.89 19.56 -25.79
CA HIS A 7 -2.44 19.34 -24.45
C HIS A 7 -1.92 17.97 -23.99
N THR A 8 -0.69 17.96 -23.49
CA THR A 8 -0.45 17.74 -22.05
C THR A 8 -1.03 16.40 -21.60
N GLU A 9 -0.23 15.36 -21.81
CA GLU A 9 0.25 14.46 -20.74
C GLU A 9 -0.37 14.79 -19.39
N ARG A 10 -1.37 14.04 -18.92
CA ARG A 10 -1.56 13.73 -17.49
C ARG A 10 -2.28 12.40 -17.39
N THR A 11 -1.48 11.35 -17.49
CA THR A 11 -1.74 10.05 -16.90
C THR A 11 -2.64 10.19 -15.67
N THR A 12 -3.83 9.59 -15.71
CA THR A 12 -4.74 9.49 -14.57
C THR A 12 -4.32 8.37 -13.62
N GLU A 13 -3.02 8.10 -13.51
CA GLU A 13 -2.47 7.34 -12.39
C GLU A 13 -2.52 8.30 -11.21
N LYS A 14 -3.67 8.31 -10.53
CA LYS A 14 -3.76 8.91 -9.21
C LYS A 14 -2.66 8.30 -8.36
N ASP A 15 -1.87 9.15 -7.71
CA ASP A 15 -0.89 8.70 -6.73
C ASP A 15 -1.63 7.75 -5.75
N PRO A 16 -1.08 6.57 -5.42
CA PRO A 16 -1.73 5.66 -4.47
C PRO A 16 -2.08 6.33 -3.14
N SER A 17 -1.39 7.43 -2.79
CA SER A 17 -1.66 8.27 -1.61
C SER A 17 -2.91 9.15 -1.77
N ASP A 18 -3.38 9.43 -2.99
CA ASP A 18 -4.61 10.19 -3.28
C ASP A 18 -5.88 9.31 -3.27
N TRP A 19 -5.73 8.01 -3.03
CA TRP A 19 -6.86 7.09 -2.95
C TRP A 19 -7.48 7.17 -1.55
N VAL A 20 -8.69 7.73 -1.45
CA VAL A 20 -9.51 7.79 -0.22
C VAL A 20 -9.72 6.42 0.45
N THR A 21 -9.56 5.32 -0.27
CA THR A 21 -9.63 3.97 0.32
C THR A 21 -8.39 3.60 1.14
N GLY A 22 -7.30 4.37 1.03
CA GLY A 22 -6.07 4.15 1.78
C GLY A 22 -6.26 4.36 3.28
N ASP A 23 -7.07 5.35 3.66
CA ASP A 23 -7.42 5.70 5.05
C ASP A 23 -8.50 4.79 5.66
N GLU A 24 -9.09 3.89 4.88
CA GLU A 24 -10.04 2.90 5.41
C GLU A 24 -9.32 1.96 6.38
N PRO A 25 -10.00 1.38 7.37
CA PRO A 25 -9.43 0.33 8.19
C PRO A 25 -8.91 -0.83 7.34
N ALA A 26 -7.77 -1.41 7.72
CA ALA A 26 -7.24 -2.56 7.01
C ALA A 26 -8.27 -3.69 6.91
N THR A 27 -8.32 -4.34 5.75
CA THR A 27 -9.23 -5.47 5.53
C THR A 27 -8.85 -6.65 6.43
N GLY A 28 -9.81 -7.53 6.75
CA GLY A 28 -9.54 -8.72 7.56
C GLY A 28 -8.45 -9.63 6.97
N ALA A 29 -8.35 -9.70 5.64
CA ALA A 29 -7.29 -10.43 4.95
C ALA A 29 -5.91 -9.80 5.19
N GLN A 30 -5.80 -8.47 5.02
CA GLN A 30 -4.56 -7.75 5.31
C GLN A 30 -4.15 -7.93 6.78
N LYS A 31 -5.07 -7.75 7.74
CA LYS A 31 -4.78 -7.94 9.17
C LYS A 31 -4.27 -9.36 9.48
N SER A 32 -4.90 -10.38 8.90
CA SER A 32 -4.50 -11.79 9.11
C SER A 32 -3.11 -12.08 8.57
N TYR A 33 -2.80 -11.57 7.37
CA TYR A 33 -1.49 -11.76 6.76
C TYR A 33 -0.39 -11.00 7.49
N LEU A 34 -0.67 -9.74 7.85
CA LEU A 34 0.25 -8.87 8.57
C LEU A 34 0.55 -9.44 9.97
N ASN A 35 -0.42 -10.01 10.67
CA ASN A 35 -0.18 -10.71 11.95
C ASN A 35 0.75 -11.92 11.78
N THR A 36 0.62 -12.67 10.69
CA THR A 36 1.51 -13.81 10.40
C THR A 36 2.94 -13.34 10.18
N LEU A 37 3.14 -12.33 9.34
CA LEU A 37 4.46 -11.77 9.05
C LEU A 37 5.09 -11.12 10.28
N ALA A 38 4.30 -10.37 11.06
CA ALA A 38 4.78 -9.70 12.25
C ALA A 38 5.25 -10.70 13.33
N ARG A 39 4.55 -11.83 13.50
CA ARG A 39 4.99 -12.90 14.42
C ARG A 39 6.31 -13.55 14.01
N GLU A 40 6.62 -13.58 12.73
CA GLU A 40 7.88 -14.12 12.22
C GLU A 40 9.02 -13.13 12.30
N ALA A 41 8.74 -11.84 12.05
CA ALA A 41 9.69 -10.76 12.26
C ALA A 41 9.90 -10.41 13.75
N GLY A 42 9.00 -10.84 14.64
CA GLY A 42 8.99 -10.44 16.04
C GLY A 42 8.50 -9.00 16.28
N GLU A 43 7.71 -8.48 15.33
CA GLU A 43 7.13 -7.13 15.33
C GLU A 43 5.68 -7.14 15.85
N GLU A 44 5.20 -5.99 16.31
CA GLU A 44 3.79 -5.76 16.66
C GLU A 44 3.08 -4.93 15.59
N VAL A 45 1.76 -5.14 15.49
CA VAL A 45 0.93 -4.53 14.45
C VAL A 45 -0.19 -3.74 15.12
N PRO A 46 -0.40 -2.47 14.78
CA PRO A 46 -1.56 -1.72 15.25
C PRO A 46 -2.86 -2.36 14.78
N GLU A 47 -3.85 -2.50 15.67
CA GLU A 47 -5.16 -3.07 15.31
C GLU A 47 -6.00 -2.11 14.45
N ASP A 48 -5.73 -0.81 14.55
CA ASP A 48 -6.37 0.32 13.89
C ASP A 48 -5.63 0.77 12.61
N ILE A 49 -4.64 0.00 12.16
CA ILE A 49 -3.88 0.28 10.95
C ILE A 49 -4.80 0.44 9.72
N THR A 50 -4.52 1.47 8.92
CA THR A 50 -5.26 1.73 7.68
C THR A 50 -4.91 0.71 6.61
N LYS A 51 -5.73 0.60 5.57
CA LYS A 51 -5.52 -0.29 4.42
C LYS A 51 -4.22 0.04 3.70
N ALA A 52 -3.90 1.32 3.53
CA ALA A 52 -2.66 1.78 2.92
C ALA A 52 -1.46 1.42 3.78
N ASP A 53 -1.52 1.72 5.09
CA ASP A 53 -0.46 1.39 6.03
C ASP A 53 -0.24 -0.12 6.13
N ALA A 54 -1.32 -0.90 6.14
CA ALA A 54 -1.24 -2.35 6.16
C ALA A 54 -0.56 -2.90 4.90
N SER A 55 -0.85 -2.35 3.72
CA SER A 55 -0.15 -2.73 2.50
C SER A 55 1.35 -2.44 2.59
N ARG A 56 1.73 -1.23 3.04
CA ARG A 56 3.14 -0.84 3.19
C ARG A 56 3.88 -1.73 4.18
N LYS A 57 3.29 -1.96 5.36
CA LYS A 57 3.87 -2.80 6.42
C LYS A 57 3.98 -4.27 5.97
N ILE A 58 3.05 -4.77 5.16
CA ILE A 58 3.13 -6.10 4.54
C ILE A 58 4.37 -6.20 3.63
N ASP A 59 4.64 -5.18 2.81
CA ASP A 59 5.80 -5.18 1.91
C ASP A 59 7.12 -5.09 2.68
N GLU A 60 7.16 -4.28 3.75
CA GLU A 60 8.31 -4.19 4.67
C GLU A 60 8.60 -5.55 5.34
N LEU A 61 7.58 -6.14 5.97
CA LEU A 61 7.75 -7.41 6.69
C LEU A 61 8.06 -8.59 5.75
N GLN A 62 7.54 -8.59 4.51
CA GLN A 62 7.91 -9.60 3.51
C GLN A 62 9.39 -9.53 3.13
N GLN A 63 9.95 -8.33 3.04
CA GLN A 63 11.38 -8.13 2.78
C GLN A 63 12.22 -8.58 3.97
N GLU A 64 11.81 -8.23 5.19
CA GLU A 64 12.52 -8.60 6.42
C GLU A 64 12.50 -10.11 6.70
N THR A 65 11.36 -10.76 6.48
CA THR A 65 11.21 -12.22 6.64
C THR A 65 11.77 -13.02 5.46
N GLY A 66 12.27 -12.36 4.41
CA GLY A 66 12.86 -13.00 3.23
C GLY A 66 11.85 -13.71 2.31
N ARG A 67 10.58 -13.32 2.36
CA ARG A 67 9.48 -13.89 1.55
C ARG A 67 9.24 -13.18 0.21
N GLY A 68 9.74 -11.97 0.04
CA GLY A 68 9.56 -11.15 -1.16
C GLY A 68 10.52 -11.48 -2.34
N GLN A 69 11.01 -12.71 -2.46
CA GLN A 69 11.97 -13.15 -3.50
C GLN A 69 11.38 -14.20 -4.43
#